data_AF-A0A3A8U766-F1
#
_entry.id   AF-A0A3A8U766-F1
#
_cell.length_a   1.000
_cell.length_b   1.000
_cell.length_c   1.000
_cell.angle_alpha   90.00
_cell.angle_beta   90.00
_cell.angle_gamma   90.00
#
_symmetry.space_group_name_H-M   'P 1'
#
loop_
_entity.id
_entity.type
_entity.pdbx_description
1 polymer ?
#
loop_
_entity_poly.entity_id
_entity_poly.type
_entity_poly.pdbx_seq_one_letter_code
_entity_poly.pdbx_strand_id
1 'polypeptide(L)'
;MVQTMGECLLFLNEARDALDELSLLEEQEKQLMQEEERLERNLEAEKKLVADTIQQIVKQRRDEISITYEKEMARAQDQLKKTRNKRERAKSEGVKGRIEEETAVFREQIRDLKVQMKTMMRKEHVPGFCRSALYYGLYFPRRLKEYLLLLLYVLVIFLAVPCGIYFLMPERKPWYLAAIYLADILLVGGSYIAVGNRTKMLYMEVLREGRQVYDQILLNRKKIKKITSGIRKDRNESLYNLERFDDEIARLQQELSDVAAKQKDAMNAFETVTRTILVDEIEHNHKAKIDQLEEGHRQVEGELRTVMQQVKEQRLQVTERYGTYLGREFMDSQRIVELSAIVQEGRASNVSEAVSVYQAQRQRG
;
A
#
# COMPACT_ATOMS: atom_id res chain seq x y z
N MET A 1 -24.35 -78.84 43.70
CA MET A 1 -23.67 -79.99 43.06
C MET A 1 -22.37 -80.22 43.80
N VAL A 2 -22.07 -81.45 44.21
CA VAL A 2 -20.75 -81.81 44.73
C VAL A 2 -19.79 -81.77 43.54
N GLN A 3 -19.13 -80.63 43.34
CA GLN A 3 -18.03 -80.54 42.40
C GLN A 3 -16.88 -81.36 42.98
N THR A 4 -16.42 -82.37 42.27
CA THR A 4 -15.15 -83.01 42.61
C THR A 4 -14.02 -82.00 42.42
N MET A 5 -12.93 -82.11 43.18
CA MET A 5 -11.76 -81.21 43.06
C MET A 5 -11.26 -81.09 41.60
N GLY A 6 -11.37 -82.18 40.82
CA GLY A 6 -11.07 -82.20 39.38
C GLY A 6 -12.04 -81.38 38.52
N GLU A 7 -13.35 -81.42 38.78
CA GLU A 7 -14.35 -80.62 38.06
C GLU A 7 -14.22 -79.12 38.38
N CYS A 8 -13.84 -78.76 39.61
CA CYS A 8 -13.55 -77.38 40.00
C CYS A 8 -12.32 -76.83 39.26
N LEU A 9 -11.24 -77.62 39.17
CA LEU A 9 -10.03 -77.23 38.43
C LEU A 9 -10.26 -77.14 36.92
N LEU A 10 -11.09 -78.02 36.35
CA LEU A 10 -11.49 -77.93 34.94
C LEU A 10 -12.28 -76.65 34.67
N PHE A 11 -13.26 -76.32 35.52
CA PHE A 11 -14.03 -75.07 35.41
C PHE A 11 -13.15 -73.82 35.52
N LEU A 12 -12.20 -73.79 36.45
CA LEU A 12 -11.28 -72.65 36.61
C LEU A 12 -10.31 -72.52 35.42
N ASN A 13 -9.80 -73.63 34.88
CA ASN A 13 -8.95 -73.56 33.68
C ASN A 13 -9.75 -73.11 32.45
N GLU A 14 -10.97 -73.61 32.23
CA GLU A 14 -11.85 -73.12 31.15
C GLU A 14 -12.17 -71.63 31.29
N ALA A 15 -12.41 -71.16 32.51
CA ALA A 15 -12.66 -69.75 32.79
C ALA A 15 -11.42 -68.88 32.53
N ARG A 16 -10.23 -69.38 32.86
CA ARG A 16 -8.96 -68.71 32.59
C ARG A 16 -8.71 -68.60 31.09
N ASP A 17 -8.83 -69.71 30.37
CA ASP A 17 -8.56 -69.75 28.92
C ASP A 17 -9.55 -68.83 28.18
N ALA A 18 -10.83 -68.80 28.58
CA ALA A 18 -11.83 -67.88 28.02
C ALA A 18 -11.57 -66.39 28.35
N LEU A 19 -10.99 -66.09 29.52
CA LEU A 19 -10.56 -64.73 29.87
C LEU A 19 -9.28 -64.30 29.16
N ASP A 20 -8.34 -65.22 28.94
CA ASP A 20 -7.13 -64.97 28.15
C ASP A 20 -7.49 -64.67 26.69
N GLU A 21 -8.39 -65.46 26.09
CA GLU A 21 -8.93 -65.17 24.75
C GLU A 21 -9.64 -63.81 24.69
N LEU A 22 -10.46 -63.48 25.70
CA LEU A 22 -11.10 -62.16 25.78
C LEU A 22 -10.07 -61.03 25.88
N SER A 23 -9.03 -61.19 26.69
CA SER A 23 -7.97 -60.20 26.85
C SER A 23 -7.18 -59.96 25.56
N LEU A 24 -6.95 -61.01 24.77
CA LEU A 24 -6.30 -60.93 23.48
C LEU A 24 -7.15 -60.17 22.46
N LEU A 25 -8.47 -60.44 22.43
CA LEU A 25 -9.41 -59.72 21.58
C LEU A 25 -9.54 -58.24 21.99
N GLU A 26 -9.55 -57.94 23.29
CA GLU A 26 -9.58 -56.56 23.80
C GLU A 26 -8.29 -55.78 23.45
N GLU A 27 -7.13 -56.44 23.44
CA GLU A 27 -5.88 -55.82 22.99
C GLU A 27 -5.87 -55.59 21.48
N GLN A 28 -6.38 -56.55 20.70
CA GLN A 28 -6.56 -56.39 19.26
C GLN A 28 -7.54 -55.25 18.92
N GLU A 29 -8.65 -55.12 19.65
CA GLU A 29 -9.60 -54.00 19.52
C GLU A 29 -8.89 -52.65 19.73
N LYS A 30 -8.06 -52.53 20.77
CA LYS A 30 -7.30 -51.30 21.05
C LYS A 30 -6.30 -50.97 19.95
N GLN A 31 -5.60 -51.97 19.42
CA GLN A 31 -4.64 -51.77 18.33
C GLN A 31 -5.35 -51.29 17.05
N LEU A 32 -6.47 -51.92 16.70
CA LEU A 32 -7.28 -51.53 15.54
C LEU A 32 -7.89 -50.13 15.72
N MET A 33 -8.35 -49.75 16.93
CA MET A 33 -8.79 -48.37 17.19
C MET A 33 -7.68 -47.34 16.99
N GLN A 34 -6.46 -47.61 17.47
CA GLN A 34 -5.34 -46.67 17.28
C GLN A 34 -4.93 -46.57 15.82
N GLU A 35 -4.99 -47.67 15.07
CA GLU A 35 -4.68 -47.70 13.65
C GLU A 35 -5.75 -46.97 12.83
N GLU A 36 -7.03 -47.13 13.16
CA GLU A 36 -8.15 -46.42 12.55
C GLU A 36 -8.02 -44.90 12.76
N GLU A 37 -7.81 -44.45 13.99
CA GLU A 37 -7.62 -43.03 14.30
C GLU A 37 -6.38 -42.45 13.58
N ARG A 38 -5.31 -43.24 13.46
CA ARG A 38 -4.10 -42.84 12.72
C ARG A 38 -4.39 -42.70 11.23
N LEU A 39 -5.12 -43.63 10.63
CA LEU A 39 -5.49 -43.59 9.21
C LEU A 39 -6.44 -42.42 8.92
N GLU A 40 -7.43 -42.17 9.79
CA GLU A 40 -8.33 -41.03 9.68
C GLU A 40 -7.56 -39.71 9.71
N ARG A 41 -6.64 -39.52 10.67
CA ARG A 41 -5.80 -38.33 10.75
C ARG A 41 -4.93 -38.14 9.51
N ASN A 42 -4.36 -39.21 8.98
CA ASN A 42 -3.55 -39.15 7.75
C ASN A 42 -4.41 -38.79 6.54
N LEU A 43 -5.62 -39.34 6.45
CA LEU A 43 -6.59 -39.03 5.41
C LEU A 43 -6.95 -37.54 5.43
N GLU A 44 -7.31 -37.01 6.60
CA GLU A 44 -7.61 -35.59 6.75
C GLU A 44 -6.42 -34.70 6.41
N ALA A 45 -5.22 -35.08 6.86
CA ALA A 45 -4.01 -34.33 6.59
C ALA A 45 -3.72 -34.26 5.08
N GLU A 46 -3.89 -35.36 4.36
CA GLU A 46 -3.72 -35.38 2.90
C GLU A 46 -4.81 -34.59 2.17
N LYS A 47 -6.08 -34.71 2.58
CA LYS A 47 -7.17 -33.89 2.00
C LYS A 47 -6.92 -32.40 2.23
N LYS A 48 -6.43 -32.01 3.41
CA LYS A 48 -6.05 -30.62 3.73
C LYS A 48 -4.86 -30.16 2.88
N LEU A 49 -3.82 -30.99 2.74
CA LEU A 49 -2.65 -30.72 1.89
C LEU A 49 -3.04 -30.45 0.43
N VAL A 50 -3.95 -31.26 -0.12
CA VAL A 50 -4.49 -31.07 -1.48
C VAL A 50 -5.20 -29.73 -1.60
N ALA A 51 -6.10 -29.42 -0.66
CA ALA A 51 -6.85 -28.16 -0.67
C ALA A 51 -5.93 -26.94 -0.58
N ASP A 52 -4.92 -26.99 0.30
CA ASP A 52 -3.94 -25.90 0.46
C ASP A 52 -3.07 -25.74 -0.79
N THR A 53 -2.64 -26.85 -1.39
CA THR A 53 -1.84 -26.86 -2.63
C THR A 53 -2.62 -26.24 -3.80
N ILE A 54 -3.90 -26.60 -3.94
CA ILE A 54 -4.81 -25.99 -4.93
C ILE A 54 -4.90 -24.49 -4.71
N GLN A 55 -5.18 -24.05 -3.48
CA GLN A 55 -5.31 -22.62 -3.18
C GLN A 55 -4.02 -21.85 -3.49
N GLN A 56 -2.87 -22.39 -3.09
CA GLN A 56 -1.58 -21.77 -3.32
C GLN A 56 -1.26 -21.64 -4.82
N ILE A 57 -1.42 -22.72 -5.58
CA ILE A 57 -1.11 -22.74 -7.02
C ILE A 57 -2.06 -21.84 -7.80
N VAL A 58 -3.38 -21.92 -7.54
CA VAL A 58 -4.37 -21.07 -8.20
C VAL A 58 -4.08 -19.60 -7.93
N LYS A 59 -3.77 -19.25 -6.67
CA LYS A 59 -3.41 -17.88 -6.31
C LYS A 59 -2.12 -17.43 -7.01
N GLN A 60 -1.07 -18.25 -6.98
CA GLN A 60 0.20 -17.91 -7.61
C GLN A 60 0.03 -17.66 -9.11
N ARG A 61 -0.67 -18.55 -9.83
CA ARG A 61 -0.90 -18.40 -11.27
C ARG A 61 -1.76 -17.17 -11.60
N ARG A 62 -2.76 -16.89 -10.78
CA ARG A 62 -3.57 -15.67 -10.90
C ARG A 62 -2.73 -14.41 -10.76
N ASP A 63 -1.86 -14.38 -9.74
CA ASP A 63 -0.99 -13.24 -9.46
C ASP A 63 0.06 -13.06 -10.58
N GLU A 64 0.64 -14.16 -11.10
CA GLU A 64 1.56 -14.13 -12.25
C GLU A 64 0.92 -13.48 -13.49
N ILE A 65 -0.33 -13.83 -13.80
CA ILE A 65 -1.10 -13.20 -14.87
C ILE A 65 -1.28 -11.71 -14.59
N SER A 66 -1.75 -11.34 -13.39
CA SER A 66 -2.00 -9.93 -13.05
C SER A 66 -0.73 -9.08 -13.14
N ILE A 67 0.37 -9.53 -12.53
CA ILE A 67 1.65 -8.82 -12.50
C ILE A 67 2.18 -8.57 -13.91
N THR A 68 2.04 -9.53 -14.82
CA THR A 68 2.52 -9.39 -16.19
C THR A 68 1.77 -8.29 -16.93
N TYR A 69 0.44 -8.25 -16.84
CA TYR A 69 -0.37 -7.21 -17.47
C TYR A 69 -0.20 -5.85 -16.79
N GLU A 70 -0.14 -5.80 -15.46
CA GLU A 70 0.10 -4.57 -14.70
C GLU A 70 1.44 -3.92 -15.09
N LYS A 71 2.48 -4.73 -15.31
CA LYS A 71 3.79 -4.23 -15.76
C LYS A 71 3.72 -3.61 -17.16
N GLU A 72 2.99 -4.22 -18.09
CA GLU A 72 2.79 -3.65 -19.43
C GLU A 72 1.93 -2.39 -19.39
N MET A 73 0.87 -2.36 -18.59
CA MET A 73 0.07 -1.14 -18.36
C MET A 73 0.91 -0.02 -17.77
N ALA A 74 1.76 -0.31 -16.79
CA ALA A 74 2.66 0.68 -16.19
C ALA A 74 3.64 1.25 -17.22
N ARG A 75 4.20 0.41 -18.10
CA ARG A 75 5.07 0.85 -19.22
C ARG A 75 4.33 1.78 -20.18
N ALA A 76 3.12 1.41 -20.61
CA ALA A 76 2.29 2.23 -21.48
C ALA A 76 1.92 3.58 -20.81
N GLN A 77 1.56 3.56 -19.53
CA GLN A 77 1.24 4.75 -18.76
C GLN A 77 2.44 5.69 -18.59
N ASP A 78 3.64 5.15 -18.37
CA ASP A 78 4.87 5.93 -18.31
C ASP A 78 5.21 6.59 -19.65
N GLN A 79 5.04 5.86 -20.76
CA GLN A 79 5.22 6.42 -22.09
C GLN A 79 4.21 7.54 -22.36
N LEU A 80 2.93 7.33 -22.03
CA LEU A 80 1.87 8.33 -22.15
C LEU A 80 2.20 9.60 -21.34
N LYS A 81 2.68 9.45 -20.10
CA LYS A 81 3.12 10.58 -19.28
C LYS A 81 4.30 11.33 -19.92
N LYS A 82 5.28 10.60 -20.46
CA LYS A 82 6.44 11.20 -21.16
C LYS A 82 5.99 11.97 -22.41
N THR A 83 5.10 11.42 -23.22
CA THR A 83 4.61 12.06 -24.45
C THR A 83 3.75 13.28 -24.14
N ARG A 84 2.89 13.23 -23.11
CA ARG A 84 2.17 14.42 -22.60
C ARG A 84 3.12 15.52 -22.14
N ASN A 85 4.17 15.17 -21.41
CA ASN A 85 5.17 16.16 -20.98
C ASN A 85 5.93 16.76 -22.17
N LYS A 86 6.25 15.97 -23.20
CA LYS A 86 6.86 16.48 -24.44
C LYS A 86 5.91 17.44 -25.17
N ARG A 87 4.62 17.11 -25.28
CA ARG A 87 3.59 17.97 -25.86
C ARG A 87 3.52 19.32 -25.14
N GLU A 88 3.43 19.31 -23.82
CA GLU A 88 3.36 20.55 -23.03
C GLU A 88 4.62 21.42 -23.16
N ARG A 89 5.79 20.79 -23.28
CA ARG A 89 7.05 21.50 -23.58
C ARG A 89 7.03 22.13 -24.97
N ALA A 90 6.66 21.37 -26.00
CA ALA A 90 6.55 21.87 -27.37
C ALA A 90 5.54 23.03 -27.47
N LYS A 91 4.39 22.91 -26.78
CA LYS A 91 3.40 23.99 -26.66
C LYS A 91 3.99 25.23 -25.98
N SER A 92 4.69 25.05 -24.87
CA SER A 92 5.32 26.16 -24.14
C SER A 92 6.39 26.88 -24.98
N GLU A 93 7.17 26.11 -25.75
CA GLU A 93 8.15 26.62 -26.70
C GLU A 93 7.47 27.38 -27.85
N GLY A 94 6.41 26.83 -28.45
CA GLY A 94 5.61 27.50 -29.48
C GLY A 94 4.99 28.81 -28.99
N VAL A 95 4.40 28.82 -27.80
CA VAL A 95 3.87 30.03 -27.16
C VAL A 95 4.97 31.08 -26.95
N LYS A 96 6.16 30.65 -26.50
CA LYS A 96 7.30 31.55 -26.31
C LYS A 96 7.76 32.13 -27.65
N GLY A 97 7.91 31.29 -28.68
CA GLY A 97 8.30 31.71 -30.03
C GLY A 97 7.32 32.73 -30.61
N ARG A 98 6.02 32.45 -30.51
CA ARG A 98 4.97 33.38 -30.97
C ARG A 98 4.98 34.70 -30.20
N ILE A 99 5.19 34.68 -28.87
CA ILE A 99 5.36 35.90 -28.09
C ILE A 99 6.59 36.68 -28.58
N GLU A 100 7.71 36.01 -28.86
CA GLU A 100 8.92 36.67 -29.36
C GLU A 100 8.70 37.30 -30.73
N GLU A 101 8.08 36.58 -31.66
CA GLU A 101 7.76 37.04 -33.02
C GLU A 101 6.75 38.20 -33.02
N GLU A 102 5.57 38.01 -32.42
CA GLU A 102 4.51 39.05 -32.40
C GLU A 102 4.92 40.30 -31.60
N THR A 103 5.87 40.17 -30.67
CA THR A 103 6.37 41.32 -29.90
C THR A 103 7.68 41.90 -30.43
N ALA A 104 8.30 41.31 -31.45
CA ALA A 104 9.60 41.73 -31.99
C ALA A 104 9.59 43.20 -32.40
N VAL A 105 8.60 43.61 -33.20
CA VAL A 105 8.44 44.99 -33.68
C VAL A 105 8.37 45.98 -32.52
N PHE A 106 7.63 45.68 -31.46
CA PHE A 106 7.53 46.57 -30.29
C PHE A 106 8.81 46.61 -29.46
N ARG A 107 9.57 45.50 -29.41
CA ARG A 107 10.87 45.45 -28.73
C ARG A 107 11.91 46.26 -29.49
N GLU A 108 11.91 46.18 -30.81
CA GLU A 108 12.76 46.98 -31.70
C GLU A 108 12.42 48.46 -31.57
N GLN A 109 11.14 48.84 -31.68
CA GLN A 109 10.70 50.22 -31.44
C GLN A 109 11.15 50.75 -30.07
N ILE A 110 11.09 49.94 -29.01
CA ILE A 110 11.60 50.34 -27.68
C ILE A 110 13.12 50.57 -27.71
N ARG A 111 13.87 49.75 -28.45
CA ARG A 111 15.32 49.91 -28.60
C ARG A 111 15.63 51.22 -29.33
N ASP A 112 14.92 51.50 -30.42
CA ASP A 112 15.10 52.72 -31.22
C ASP A 112 14.73 53.97 -30.42
N LEU A 113 13.60 53.96 -29.70
CA LEU A 113 13.19 55.06 -28.82
C LEU A 113 14.22 55.33 -27.72
N LYS A 114 14.85 54.29 -27.15
CA LYS A 114 15.93 54.47 -26.17
C LYS A 114 17.20 55.07 -26.79
N VAL A 115 17.52 54.69 -28.03
CA VAL A 115 18.66 55.26 -28.77
C VAL A 115 18.35 56.72 -29.11
N GLN A 116 17.16 57.01 -29.64
CA GLN A 116 16.69 58.37 -29.92
C GLN A 116 16.78 59.24 -28.67
N MET A 117 16.24 58.79 -27.53
CA MET A 117 16.36 59.46 -26.24
C MET A 117 17.82 59.75 -25.86
N LYS A 118 18.71 58.76 -26.01
CA LYS A 118 20.14 58.91 -25.69
C LYS A 118 20.79 59.96 -26.60
N THR A 119 20.48 59.94 -27.89
CA THR A 119 21.05 60.86 -28.88
C THR A 119 20.57 62.28 -28.67
N MET A 120 19.26 62.49 -28.45
CA MET A 120 18.69 63.83 -28.16
C MET A 120 19.31 64.43 -26.90
N MET A 121 19.41 63.65 -25.81
CA MET A 121 20.00 64.13 -24.55
C MET A 121 21.51 64.42 -24.69
N ARG A 122 22.22 63.68 -25.53
CA ARG A 122 23.66 63.89 -25.76
C ARG A 122 23.92 65.14 -26.62
N LYS A 123 23.08 65.41 -27.63
CA LYS A 123 23.19 66.58 -28.50
C LYS A 123 23.08 67.88 -27.69
N GLU A 124 22.13 67.91 -26.76
CA GLU A 124 21.83 69.08 -25.92
C GLU A 124 22.62 69.09 -24.60
N HIS A 125 23.66 68.24 -24.48
CA HIS A 125 24.55 68.14 -23.31
C HIS A 125 23.82 67.94 -21.96
N VAL A 126 22.64 67.30 -22.00
CA VAL A 126 21.83 67.03 -20.80
C VAL A 126 22.51 65.96 -19.94
N PRO A 127 22.61 66.16 -18.60
CA PRO A 127 23.17 65.17 -17.71
C PRO A 127 22.46 63.79 -17.80
N GLY A 128 23.25 62.72 -17.78
CA GLY A 128 22.77 61.35 -18.00
C GLY A 128 21.70 60.85 -17.02
N PHE A 129 21.59 61.45 -15.82
CA PHE A 129 20.56 61.10 -14.83
C PHE A 129 19.15 61.53 -15.25
N CYS A 130 19.03 62.59 -16.08
CA CYS A 130 17.74 63.09 -16.58
C CYS A 130 17.04 62.10 -17.52
N ARG A 131 17.80 61.15 -18.08
CA ARG A 131 17.28 60.07 -18.94
C ARG A 131 16.60 58.95 -18.15
N SER A 132 16.80 58.89 -16.83
CA SER A 132 16.32 57.78 -16.02
C SER A 132 14.79 57.78 -15.87
N ALA A 133 14.20 56.59 -15.72
CA ALA A 133 12.76 56.46 -15.44
C ALA A 133 12.36 57.11 -14.11
N LEU A 134 13.28 57.11 -13.12
CA LEU A 134 13.07 57.74 -11.83
C LEU A 134 13.00 59.27 -11.96
N TYR A 135 13.87 59.89 -12.76
CA TYR A 135 13.81 61.33 -13.00
C TYR A 135 12.45 61.76 -13.57
N TYR A 136 11.96 61.08 -14.60
CA TYR A 136 10.65 61.36 -15.17
C TYR A 136 9.48 61.05 -14.21
N GLY A 137 9.63 60.03 -13.36
CA GLY A 137 8.63 59.70 -12.35
C GLY A 137 8.51 60.73 -11.22
N LEU A 138 9.64 61.35 -10.84
CA LEU A 138 9.68 62.34 -9.76
C LEU A 138 9.38 63.76 -10.25
N TYR A 139 9.98 64.19 -11.37
CA TYR A 139 9.91 65.59 -11.82
C TYR A 139 8.83 65.88 -12.87
N PHE A 140 8.33 64.84 -13.56
CA PHE A 140 7.30 64.92 -14.62
C PHE A 140 6.26 63.79 -14.50
N PRO A 141 5.59 63.61 -13.34
CA PRO A 141 4.57 62.59 -13.18
C PRO A 141 3.35 62.90 -14.07
N ARG A 142 2.87 61.90 -14.81
CA ARG A 142 1.64 62.01 -15.64
C ARG A 142 0.59 60.95 -15.34
N ARG A 143 0.97 59.85 -14.69
CA ARG A 143 0.12 58.67 -14.49
C ARG A 143 -0.05 58.42 -13.00
N LEU A 144 -1.18 57.83 -12.60
CA LEU A 144 -1.44 57.48 -11.19
C LEU A 144 -0.29 56.69 -10.53
N LYS A 145 0.34 55.76 -11.26
CA LYS A 145 1.50 55.01 -10.74
C LYS A 145 2.75 55.88 -10.50
N GLU A 146 2.92 56.94 -11.28
CA GLU A 146 4.04 57.88 -11.12
C GLU A 146 3.76 58.84 -9.96
N TYR A 147 2.50 59.28 -9.81
CA TYR A 147 2.07 60.01 -8.60
C TYR A 147 2.21 59.18 -7.33
N LEU A 148 1.89 57.89 -7.39
CA LEU A 148 2.10 56.97 -6.27
C LEU A 148 3.60 56.79 -5.96
N LEU A 149 4.45 56.71 -6.98
CA LEU A 149 5.91 56.67 -6.80
C LEU A 149 6.41 57.96 -6.14
N LEU A 150 5.93 59.12 -6.57
CA LEU A 150 6.26 60.41 -5.97
C LEU A 150 5.78 60.50 -4.51
N LEU A 151 4.55 60.04 -4.24
CA LEU A 151 4.01 59.98 -2.88
C LEU A 151 4.87 59.08 -1.98
N LEU A 152 5.25 57.90 -2.48
CA LEU A 152 6.12 56.98 -1.75
C LEU A 152 7.51 57.58 -1.52
N TYR A 153 8.07 58.27 -2.52
CA TYR A 153 9.34 58.98 -2.37
C TYR A 153 9.27 60.05 -1.28
N VAL A 154 8.20 60.85 -1.27
CA VAL A 154 7.93 61.86 -0.24
C VAL A 154 7.76 61.22 1.13
N LEU A 155 7.00 60.12 1.24
CA LEU A 155 6.79 59.42 2.51
C LEU A 155 8.09 58.80 3.02
N VAL A 156 8.92 58.22 2.15
CA VAL A 156 10.21 57.66 2.57
C VAL A 156 11.11 58.76 3.10
N ILE A 157 11.24 59.88 2.39
CA ILE A 157 12.14 60.96 2.77
C ILE A 157 11.62 61.72 3.99
N PHE A 158 10.35 62.14 4.00
CA PHE A 158 9.83 63.00 5.06
C PHE A 158 9.14 62.26 6.20
N LEU A 159 9.12 60.93 6.21
CA LEU A 159 8.57 60.16 7.34
C LEU A 159 9.53 59.06 7.74
N ALA A 160 9.85 58.15 6.82
CA ALA A 160 10.64 56.96 7.17
C ALA A 160 12.09 57.30 7.56
N VAL A 161 12.75 58.21 6.84
CA VAL A 161 14.15 58.60 7.12
C VAL A 161 14.28 59.37 8.45
N PRO A 162 13.52 60.46 8.71
CA PRO A 162 13.55 61.17 9.99
C PRO A 162 13.18 60.28 11.17
N CYS A 163 12.11 59.48 11.05
CA CYS A 163 11.72 58.55 12.11
C CYS A 163 12.78 57.47 12.32
N GLY A 164 13.34 56.90 11.26
CA GLY A 164 14.39 55.88 11.33
C GLY A 164 15.64 56.38 12.05
N ILE A 165 16.13 57.58 11.69
CA ILE A 165 17.28 58.22 12.35
C ILE A 165 16.97 58.53 13.81
N TYR A 166 15.77 59.03 14.11
CA TYR A 166 15.35 59.35 15.47
C TYR A 166 15.25 58.11 16.37
N PHE A 167 14.70 56.99 15.87
CA PHE A 167 14.57 55.76 16.65
C PHE A 167 15.90 55.06 16.92
N LEU A 168 16.89 55.26 16.03
CA LEU A 168 18.24 54.70 16.16
C LEU A 168 19.12 55.49 17.16
N MET A 169 18.71 56.70 17.55
CA MET A 169 19.44 57.48 18.57
C MET A 169 19.16 56.97 19.99
N PRO A 170 20.20 56.85 20.84
CA PRO A 170 20.06 56.36 22.21
C PRO A 170 19.36 57.37 23.15
N GLU A 171 19.50 58.68 22.92
CA GLU A 171 18.78 59.72 23.67
C GLU A 171 17.65 60.34 22.84
N ARG A 172 16.40 60.07 23.21
CA ARG A 172 15.21 60.51 22.45
C ARG A 172 14.65 61.83 22.97
N LYS A 173 15.36 62.94 22.74
CA LYS A 173 14.86 64.29 23.06
C LYS A 173 14.03 64.85 21.90
N PRO A 174 12.89 65.53 22.17
CA PRO A 174 11.98 66.00 21.10
C PRO A 174 12.63 67.01 20.15
N TRP A 175 13.62 67.78 20.61
CA TRP A 175 14.36 68.74 19.77
C TRP A 175 15.27 68.07 18.73
N TYR A 176 15.74 66.84 18.98
CA TYR A 176 16.51 66.09 17.97
C TYR A 176 15.68 65.79 16.74
N LEU A 177 14.39 65.46 16.93
CA LEU A 177 13.47 65.22 15.82
C LEU A 177 13.33 66.48 14.97
N ALA A 178 13.13 67.64 15.61
CA ALA A 178 13.06 68.93 14.91
C ALA A 178 14.35 69.25 14.13
N ALA A 179 15.53 68.98 14.71
CA ALA A 179 16.81 69.17 14.04
C ALA A 179 17.01 68.21 12.84
N ILE A 180 16.60 66.94 12.96
CA ILE A 180 16.65 65.96 11.88
C ILE A 180 15.74 66.38 10.72
N TYR A 181 14.51 66.79 11.00
CA TYR A 181 13.59 67.28 9.96
C TYR A 181 14.11 68.54 9.28
N LEU A 182 14.69 69.48 10.03
CA LEU A 182 15.29 70.69 9.47
C LEU A 182 16.46 70.34 8.54
N ALA A 183 17.34 69.43 8.96
CA ALA A 183 18.45 68.96 8.14
C ALA A 183 17.97 68.21 6.89
N ASP A 184 16.97 67.33 7.01
CA ASP A 184 16.40 66.57 5.89
C ASP A 184 15.72 67.47 4.85
N ILE A 185 14.91 68.44 5.29
CA ILE A 185 14.26 69.42 4.41
C ILE A 185 15.31 70.26 3.67
N LEU A 186 16.36 70.73 4.36
CA LEU A 186 17.39 71.55 3.73
C LEU A 186 18.26 70.74 2.76
N LEU A 187 18.68 69.54 3.14
CA LEU A 187 19.56 68.71 2.32
C LEU A 187 18.79 68.03 1.19
N VAL A 188 17.75 67.27 1.49
CA VAL A 188 17.01 66.45 0.53
C VAL A 188 15.95 67.28 -0.19
N GLY A 189 15.15 68.07 0.54
CA GLY A 189 14.17 68.97 -0.06
C GLY A 189 14.84 70.08 -0.90
N GLY A 190 15.88 70.71 -0.36
CA GLY A 190 16.65 71.74 -1.05
C GLY A 190 17.35 71.22 -2.30
N SER A 191 18.03 70.06 -2.21
CA SER A 191 18.67 69.45 -3.40
C SER A 191 17.65 69.03 -4.46
N TYR A 192 16.49 68.49 -4.06
CA TYR A 192 15.42 68.12 -4.99
C TYR A 192 14.94 69.33 -5.81
N ILE A 193 14.65 70.46 -5.14
CA ILE A 193 14.22 71.70 -5.79
C ILE A 193 15.34 72.28 -6.66
N ALA A 194 16.58 72.29 -6.17
CA ALA A 194 17.73 72.81 -6.92
C ALA A 194 17.96 72.04 -8.23
N VAL A 195 17.94 70.70 -8.17
CA VAL A 195 18.05 69.84 -9.36
C VAL A 195 16.86 70.05 -10.29
N GLY A 196 15.65 70.13 -9.75
CA GLY A 196 14.43 70.38 -10.53
C GLY A 196 14.48 71.70 -11.28
N ASN A 197 14.79 72.80 -10.60
CA ASN A 197 14.84 74.13 -11.19
C ASN A 197 15.98 74.27 -12.19
N ARG A 198 17.18 73.77 -11.88
CA ARG A 198 18.34 73.86 -12.80
C ARG A 198 18.09 73.07 -14.09
N THR A 199 17.53 71.87 -13.98
CA THR A 199 17.25 71.03 -15.16
C THR A 199 16.08 71.56 -15.97
N LYS A 200 15.02 72.05 -15.31
CA LYS A 200 13.85 72.64 -15.98
C LYS A 200 14.16 73.98 -16.64
N MET A 201 15.01 74.82 -16.08
CA MET A 201 15.37 76.12 -16.70
C MET A 201 16.26 75.95 -17.94
N LEU A 202 17.19 74.98 -17.91
CA LEU A 202 18.20 74.82 -18.97
C LEU A 202 17.75 73.90 -20.11
N TYR A 203 16.92 72.88 -19.82
CA TYR A 203 16.66 71.79 -20.76
C TYR A 203 15.17 71.47 -20.92
N MET A 204 14.25 72.40 -20.61
CA MET A 204 12.80 72.12 -20.57
C MET A 204 12.28 71.44 -21.85
N GLU A 205 12.65 71.97 -23.01
CA GLU A 205 12.14 71.49 -24.31
C GLU A 205 12.58 70.04 -24.56
N VAL A 206 13.88 69.77 -24.40
CA VAL A 206 14.50 68.45 -24.54
C VAL A 206 13.91 67.45 -23.53
N LEU A 207 13.66 67.88 -22.30
CA LEU A 207 13.04 67.05 -21.27
C LEU A 207 11.58 66.73 -21.60
N ARG A 208 10.84 67.67 -22.20
CA ARG A 208 9.45 67.46 -22.64
C ARG A 208 9.38 66.48 -23.82
N GLU A 209 10.29 66.60 -24.79
CA GLU A 209 10.43 65.63 -25.89
C GLU A 209 10.84 64.26 -25.37
N GLY A 210 11.82 64.21 -24.46
CA GLY A 210 12.20 62.97 -23.79
C GLY A 210 11.00 62.34 -23.04
N ARG A 211 10.14 63.14 -22.41
CA ARG A 211 8.92 62.62 -21.78
C ARG A 211 7.97 61.98 -22.80
N GLN A 212 7.83 62.54 -23.99
CA GLN A 212 7.02 61.94 -25.06
C GLN A 212 7.58 60.57 -25.50
N VAL A 213 8.90 60.49 -25.70
CA VAL A 213 9.59 59.22 -26.02
C VAL A 213 9.43 58.20 -24.89
N TYR A 214 9.53 58.62 -23.64
CA TYR A 214 9.28 57.75 -22.48
C TYR A 214 7.84 57.25 -22.44
N ASP A 215 6.86 58.11 -22.72
CA ASP A 215 5.45 57.72 -22.78
C ASP A 215 5.20 56.68 -23.89
N GLN A 216 5.83 56.82 -25.06
CA GLN A 216 5.79 55.86 -26.17
C GLN A 216 6.42 54.51 -25.77
N ILE A 217 7.57 54.51 -25.08
CA ILE A 217 8.18 53.28 -24.55
C ILE A 217 7.21 52.55 -23.62
N LEU A 218 6.53 53.29 -22.73
CA LEU A 218 5.55 52.68 -21.82
C LEU A 218 4.31 52.14 -22.55
N LEU A 219 3.86 52.81 -23.63
CA LEU A 219 2.76 52.32 -24.47
C LEU A 219 3.15 51.02 -25.17
N ASN A 220 4.33 50.94 -25.76
CA ASN A 220 4.83 49.72 -26.40
C ASN A 220 4.99 48.58 -25.38
N ARG A 221 5.49 48.85 -24.18
CA ARG A 221 5.51 47.85 -23.09
C ARG A 221 4.12 47.36 -22.70
N LYS A 222 3.10 48.24 -22.71
CA LYS A 222 1.70 47.83 -22.48
C LYS A 222 1.18 46.96 -23.62
N LYS A 223 1.48 47.30 -24.88
CA LYS A 223 1.12 46.48 -26.05
C LYS A 223 1.73 45.08 -25.96
N ILE A 224 3.03 44.98 -25.66
CA ILE A 224 3.71 43.70 -25.40
C ILE A 224 2.97 42.90 -24.33
N LYS A 225 2.67 43.50 -23.17
CA LYS A 225 1.92 42.80 -22.10
C LYS A 225 0.54 42.33 -22.53
N LYS A 226 -0.19 43.12 -23.33
CA LYS A 226 -1.51 42.74 -23.84
C LYS A 226 -1.41 41.56 -24.80
N ILE A 227 -0.47 41.61 -25.75
CA ILE A 227 -0.21 40.52 -26.72
C ILE A 227 0.22 39.25 -25.99
N THR A 228 1.19 39.34 -25.06
CA THR A 228 1.62 38.21 -24.25
C THR A 228 0.47 37.58 -23.46
N SER A 229 -0.41 38.38 -22.88
CA SER A 229 -1.59 37.89 -22.16
C SER A 229 -2.62 37.27 -23.10
N GLY A 230 -2.80 37.85 -24.29
CA GLY A 230 -3.66 37.31 -25.35
C GLY A 230 -3.20 35.93 -25.80
N ILE A 231 -1.94 35.78 -26.19
CA ILE A 231 -1.36 34.50 -26.64
C ILE A 231 -1.45 33.43 -25.54
N ARG A 232 -1.19 33.78 -24.28
CA ARG A 232 -1.29 32.83 -23.15
C ARG A 232 -2.71 32.34 -22.87
N LYS A 233 -3.72 33.16 -23.20
CA LYS A 233 -5.14 32.82 -23.04
C LYS A 233 -5.74 32.24 -24.31
N ASP A 234 -5.00 32.29 -25.42
CA ASP A 234 -5.44 31.75 -26.68
C ASP A 234 -5.61 30.23 -26.55
N ARG A 235 -6.78 29.74 -26.98
CA ARG A 235 -7.12 28.32 -26.96
C ARG A 235 -6.70 27.63 -28.26
N ASN A 236 -6.37 28.40 -29.30
CA ASN A 236 -5.98 27.82 -30.56
C ASN A 236 -4.51 27.37 -30.52
N GLU A 237 -4.32 26.05 -30.54
CA GLU A 237 -3.01 25.38 -30.50
C GLU A 237 -2.56 24.86 -31.88
N SER A 238 -3.39 25.01 -32.93
CA SER A 238 -3.11 24.45 -34.26
C SER A 238 -1.82 24.98 -34.88
N LEU A 239 -1.41 26.20 -34.51
CA LEU A 239 -0.18 26.84 -34.96
C LEU A 239 1.10 26.18 -34.43
N TYR A 240 1.02 25.29 -33.44
CA TYR A 240 2.19 24.71 -32.76
C TYR A 240 2.52 23.28 -33.22
N ASN A 241 1.87 22.76 -34.27
CA ASN A 241 2.09 21.41 -34.82
C ASN A 241 2.10 20.30 -33.73
N LEU A 242 1.13 20.34 -32.81
CA LEU A 242 1.02 19.38 -31.71
C LEU A 242 0.32 18.07 -32.10
N GLU A 243 -0.28 18.01 -33.30
CA GLU A 243 -1.08 16.87 -33.79
C GLU A 243 -0.33 15.54 -33.68
N ARG A 244 0.96 15.51 -34.03
CA ARG A 244 1.79 14.31 -33.91
C ARG A 244 1.82 13.76 -32.46
N PHE A 245 1.85 14.64 -31.46
CA PHE A 245 1.82 14.21 -30.06
C PHE A 245 0.41 13.77 -29.67
N ASP A 246 -0.62 14.41 -30.19
CA ASP A 246 -2.02 14.03 -29.94
C ASP A 246 -2.32 12.65 -30.53
N ASP A 247 -1.86 12.35 -31.74
CA ASP A 247 -1.96 11.02 -32.37
C ASP A 247 -1.21 9.96 -31.56
N GLU A 248 0.02 10.26 -31.11
CA GLU A 248 0.81 9.35 -30.29
C GLU A 248 0.15 9.11 -28.92
N ILE A 249 -0.43 10.14 -28.29
CA ILE A 249 -1.18 10.02 -27.05
C ILE A 249 -2.43 9.15 -27.27
N ALA A 250 -3.19 9.38 -28.35
CA ALA A 250 -4.37 8.59 -28.68
C ALA A 250 -4.00 7.12 -28.91
N ARG A 251 -2.90 6.85 -29.62
CA ARG A 251 -2.39 5.48 -29.82
C ARG A 251 -2.02 4.81 -28.51
N LEU A 252 -1.30 5.50 -27.63
CA LEU A 252 -0.90 4.97 -26.31
C LEU A 252 -2.10 4.77 -25.37
N GLN A 253 -3.12 5.62 -25.47
CA GLN A 253 -4.39 5.44 -24.75
C GLN A 253 -5.13 4.21 -25.24
N GLN A 254 -5.20 4.00 -26.55
CA GLN A 254 -5.80 2.80 -27.13
C GLN A 254 -5.04 1.55 -26.70
N GLU A 255 -3.71 1.57 -26.76
CA GLU A 255 -2.86 0.46 -26.31
C GLU A 255 -3.11 0.13 -24.83
N LEU A 256 -3.23 1.13 -23.96
CA LEU A 256 -3.56 0.93 -22.55
C LEU A 256 -4.94 0.27 -22.37
N SER A 257 -5.96 0.73 -23.12
CA SER A 257 -7.28 0.11 -23.06
C SER A 257 -7.29 -1.32 -23.59
N ASP A 258 -6.53 -1.60 -24.65
CA ASP A 258 -6.43 -2.94 -25.23
C ASP A 258 -5.72 -3.91 -24.27
N VAL A 259 -4.66 -3.46 -23.60
CA VAL A 259 -3.95 -4.26 -22.58
C VAL A 259 -4.86 -4.54 -21.39
N ALA A 260 -5.63 -3.55 -20.93
CA ALA A 260 -6.58 -3.73 -19.83
C ALA A 260 -7.72 -4.70 -20.21
N ALA A 261 -8.22 -4.64 -21.44
CA ALA A 261 -9.21 -5.59 -21.95
C ALA A 261 -8.63 -7.01 -21.99
N LYS A 262 -7.43 -7.18 -22.54
CA LYS A 262 -6.72 -8.47 -22.56
C LYS A 262 -6.45 -9.04 -21.17
N GLN A 263 -6.11 -8.20 -20.19
CA GLN A 263 -5.96 -8.63 -18.79
C GLN A 263 -7.27 -9.21 -18.26
N LYS A 264 -8.39 -8.51 -18.49
CA LYS A 264 -9.71 -8.98 -18.05
C LYS A 264 -10.07 -10.29 -18.72
N ASP A 265 -9.86 -10.41 -20.02
CA ASP A 265 -10.15 -11.63 -20.78
C ASP A 265 -9.29 -12.81 -20.32
N ALA A 266 -7.99 -12.58 -20.10
CA ALA A 266 -7.08 -13.59 -19.57
C ALA A 266 -7.47 -14.04 -18.16
N MET A 267 -7.88 -13.10 -17.30
CA MET A 267 -8.36 -13.41 -15.95
C MET A 267 -9.65 -14.25 -15.98
N ASN A 268 -10.60 -13.89 -16.86
CA ASN A 268 -11.83 -14.66 -17.04
C ASN A 268 -11.55 -16.07 -17.57
N ALA A 269 -10.65 -16.20 -18.56
CA ALA A 269 -10.24 -17.50 -19.08
C ALA A 269 -9.56 -18.36 -18.00
N PHE A 270 -8.72 -17.73 -17.16
CA PHE A 270 -8.09 -18.40 -16.03
C PHE A 270 -9.12 -18.93 -15.03
N GLU A 271 -10.05 -18.09 -14.58
CA GLU A 271 -11.06 -18.48 -13.58
C GLU A 271 -12.06 -19.51 -14.11
N THR A 272 -12.37 -19.50 -15.42
CA THR A 272 -13.39 -20.38 -16.00
C THR A 272 -12.84 -21.74 -16.44
N VAL A 273 -11.63 -21.76 -17.03
CA VAL A 273 -11.09 -22.96 -17.69
C VAL A 273 -9.85 -23.45 -16.97
N THR A 274 -8.83 -22.59 -16.86
CA THR A 274 -7.51 -23.01 -16.35
C THR A 274 -7.59 -23.43 -14.88
N ARG A 275 -8.41 -22.76 -14.08
CA ARG A 275 -8.61 -23.10 -12.66
C ARG A 275 -9.15 -24.51 -12.50
N THR A 276 -10.18 -24.89 -13.26
CA THR A 276 -10.75 -26.24 -13.20
C THR A 276 -9.73 -27.29 -13.61
N ILE A 277 -8.97 -27.05 -14.68
CA ILE A 277 -7.90 -27.96 -15.12
C ILE A 277 -6.84 -28.14 -14.03
N LEU A 278 -6.41 -27.05 -13.38
CA LEU A 278 -5.42 -27.12 -12.30
C LEU A 278 -5.94 -27.87 -11.07
N VAL A 279 -7.22 -27.67 -10.71
CA VAL A 279 -7.86 -28.43 -9.63
C VAL A 279 -7.87 -29.92 -9.98
N ASP A 280 -8.37 -30.26 -11.17
CA ASP A 280 -8.47 -31.65 -11.62
C ASP A 280 -7.09 -32.33 -11.68
N GLU A 281 -6.06 -31.63 -12.16
CA GLU A 281 -4.68 -32.15 -12.23
C GLU A 281 -4.11 -32.43 -10.82
N ILE A 282 -4.30 -31.51 -9.87
CA ILE A 282 -3.82 -31.69 -8.50
C ILE A 282 -4.60 -32.80 -7.80
N GLU A 283 -5.93 -32.81 -7.92
CA GLU A 283 -6.77 -33.87 -7.35
C GLU A 283 -6.39 -35.23 -7.94
N HIS A 284 -6.16 -35.32 -9.25
CA HIS A 284 -5.74 -36.56 -9.91
C HIS A 284 -4.41 -37.10 -9.38
N ASN A 285 -3.43 -36.22 -9.17
CA ASN A 285 -2.11 -36.61 -8.66
C ASN A 285 -2.17 -37.18 -7.23
N HIS A 286 -3.07 -36.66 -6.39
CA HIS A 286 -3.23 -37.13 -5.01
C HIS A 286 -4.29 -38.23 -4.86
N LYS A 287 -5.12 -38.45 -5.88
CA LYS A 287 -6.23 -39.40 -5.86
C LYS A 287 -5.80 -40.81 -5.46
N ALA A 288 -4.75 -41.34 -6.07
CA ALA A 288 -4.26 -42.68 -5.75
C ALA A 288 -3.87 -42.85 -4.27
N LYS A 289 -3.27 -41.82 -3.66
CA LYS A 289 -2.88 -41.83 -2.25
C LYS A 289 -4.09 -41.71 -1.33
N ILE A 290 -5.05 -40.86 -1.69
CA ILE A 290 -6.31 -40.72 -0.95
C ILE A 290 -7.09 -42.03 -1.03
N ASP A 291 -7.28 -42.60 -2.22
CA ASP A 291 -7.98 -43.87 -2.43
C ASP A 291 -7.32 -45.01 -1.63
N GLN A 292 -5.98 -45.05 -1.56
CA GLN A 292 -5.26 -46.02 -0.74
C GLN A 292 -5.52 -45.86 0.76
N LEU A 293 -5.52 -44.61 1.27
CA LEU A 293 -5.80 -44.33 2.67
C LEU A 293 -7.28 -44.56 3.01
N GLU A 294 -8.21 -44.25 2.10
CA GLU A 294 -9.64 -44.53 2.26
C GLU A 294 -9.91 -46.03 2.31
N GLU A 295 -9.30 -46.80 1.41
CA GLU A 295 -9.46 -48.24 1.39
C GLU A 295 -8.86 -48.89 2.64
N GLY A 296 -7.66 -48.48 3.05
CA GLY A 296 -7.05 -48.95 4.31
C GLY A 296 -7.90 -48.60 5.54
N HIS A 297 -8.45 -47.39 5.59
CA HIS A 297 -9.34 -46.99 6.67
C HIS A 297 -10.63 -47.84 6.69
N ARG A 298 -11.27 -48.08 5.54
CA ARG A 298 -12.47 -48.93 5.45
C ARG A 298 -12.21 -50.36 5.88
N GLN A 299 -11.04 -50.91 5.53
CA GLN A 299 -10.64 -52.26 5.92
C GLN A 299 -10.49 -52.36 7.44
N VAL A 300 -9.71 -51.47 8.05
CA VAL A 300 -9.50 -51.43 9.51
C VAL A 300 -10.81 -51.15 10.25
N GLU A 301 -11.66 -50.26 9.72
CA GLU A 301 -12.98 -49.99 10.30
C GLU A 301 -13.89 -51.24 10.27
N GLY A 302 -13.87 -52.00 9.17
CA GLY A 302 -14.61 -53.25 9.05
C GLY A 302 -14.10 -54.34 10.00
N GLU A 303 -12.79 -54.48 10.12
CA GLU A 303 -12.15 -55.41 11.06
C GLU A 303 -12.46 -55.01 12.51
N LEU A 304 -12.33 -53.73 12.84
CA LEU A 304 -12.64 -53.19 14.16
C LEU A 304 -14.10 -53.48 14.54
N ARG A 305 -15.07 -53.22 13.64
CA ARG A 305 -16.48 -53.54 13.89
C ARG A 305 -16.71 -55.01 14.19
N THR A 306 -16.01 -55.90 13.48
CA THR A 306 -16.11 -57.34 13.66
C THR A 306 -15.51 -57.77 15.01
N VAL A 307 -14.31 -57.29 15.34
CA VAL A 307 -13.65 -57.56 16.62
C VAL A 307 -14.44 -56.98 17.80
N MET A 308 -14.97 -55.76 17.68
CA MET A 308 -15.85 -55.15 18.69
C MET A 308 -17.08 -56.02 18.96
N GLN A 309 -17.68 -56.60 17.92
CA GLN A 309 -18.82 -57.51 18.07
C GLN A 309 -18.40 -58.82 18.75
N GLN A 310 -17.25 -59.39 18.38
CA GLN A 310 -16.69 -60.60 19.01
C GLN A 310 -16.33 -60.36 20.48
N VAL A 311 -15.64 -59.26 20.81
CA VAL A 311 -15.34 -58.86 22.19
C VAL A 311 -16.62 -58.74 22.99
N LYS A 312 -17.64 -58.07 22.45
CA LYS A 312 -18.93 -57.91 23.14
C LYS A 312 -19.61 -59.25 23.38
N GLU A 313 -19.66 -60.13 22.39
CA GLU A 313 -20.28 -61.45 22.49
C GLU A 313 -19.51 -62.35 23.48
N GLN A 314 -18.19 -62.43 23.36
CA GLN A 314 -17.33 -63.24 24.23
C GLN A 314 -17.35 -62.71 25.67
N ARG A 315 -17.36 -61.40 25.88
CA ARG A 315 -17.52 -60.78 27.21
C ARG A 315 -18.87 -61.13 27.83
N LEU A 316 -19.97 -61.13 27.05
CA LEU A 316 -21.29 -61.55 27.53
C LEU A 316 -21.29 -63.03 27.90
N GLN A 317 -20.77 -63.90 27.02
CA GLN A 317 -20.67 -65.35 27.27
C GLN A 317 -19.85 -65.68 28.52
N VAL A 318 -18.69 -65.03 28.69
CA VAL A 318 -17.84 -65.19 29.87
C VAL A 318 -18.56 -64.73 31.14
N THR A 319 -19.26 -63.59 31.08
CA THR A 319 -20.02 -63.05 32.22
C THR A 319 -21.20 -63.94 32.60
N GLU A 320 -21.93 -64.49 31.62
CA GLU A 320 -23.08 -65.38 31.85
C GLU A 320 -22.65 -66.75 32.41
N ARG A 321 -21.62 -67.38 31.83
CA ARG A 321 -21.18 -68.73 32.19
C ARG A 321 -20.33 -68.79 33.45
N TYR A 322 -19.46 -67.81 33.66
CA TYR A 322 -18.48 -67.82 34.76
C TYR A 322 -18.76 -66.74 35.83
N GLY A 323 -19.35 -65.61 35.45
CA GLY A 323 -19.58 -64.47 36.34
C GLY A 323 -20.56 -64.74 37.49
N THR A 324 -21.52 -65.66 37.31
CA THR A 324 -22.46 -66.06 38.37
C THR A 324 -21.80 -66.91 39.47
N TYR A 325 -20.73 -67.64 39.15
CA TYR A 325 -20.05 -68.56 40.08
C TYR A 325 -18.77 -67.98 40.69
N LEU A 326 -18.01 -67.21 39.92
CA LEU A 326 -16.75 -66.59 40.36
C LEU A 326 -16.97 -65.20 40.96
N GLY A 327 -18.02 -64.48 40.56
CA GLY A 327 -18.22 -63.08 40.93
C GLY A 327 -17.30 -62.14 40.14
N ARG A 328 -17.76 -60.89 39.94
CA ARG A 328 -17.12 -59.90 39.06
C ARG A 328 -15.67 -59.57 39.44
N GLU A 329 -15.30 -59.74 40.71
CA GLU A 329 -13.96 -59.46 41.24
C GLU A 329 -12.93 -60.53 40.88
N PHE A 330 -13.35 -61.74 40.48
CA PHE A 330 -12.47 -62.86 40.17
C PHE A 330 -12.47 -63.24 38.68
N MET A 331 -13.14 -62.42 37.84
CA MET A 331 -13.09 -62.53 36.38
C MET A 331 -11.83 -61.86 35.81
N ASP A 332 -10.67 -62.30 36.30
CA ASP A 332 -9.35 -61.86 35.86
C ASP A 332 -8.43 -63.08 35.82
N SER A 333 -7.74 -63.29 34.71
CA SER A 333 -6.95 -64.52 34.45
C SER A 333 -5.92 -64.77 35.56
N GLN A 334 -5.25 -63.71 36.05
CA GLN A 334 -4.29 -63.81 37.14
C GLN A 334 -4.92 -64.29 38.46
N ARG A 335 -6.13 -63.82 38.78
CA ARG A 335 -6.85 -64.21 39.99
C ARG A 335 -7.40 -65.63 39.89
N ILE A 336 -7.78 -66.08 38.70
CA ILE A 336 -8.20 -67.47 38.47
C ILE A 336 -7.02 -68.44 38.62
N VAL A 337 -5.80 -68.05 38.23
CA VAL A 337 -4.58 -68.83 38.49
C VAL A 337 -4.32 -68.97 39.99
N GLU A 338 -4.48 -67.89 40.76
CA GLU A 338 -4.33 -67.92 42.22
C GLU A 338 -5.39 -68.80 42.90
N LEU A 339 -6.65 -68.73 42.44
CA LEU A 339 -7.73 -69.62 42.90
C LEU A 339 -7.46 -71.09 42.54
N SER A 340 -6.92 -71.34 41.34
CA SER A 340 -6.56 -72.69 40.89
C SER A 340 -5.43 -73.28 41.75
N ALA A 341 -4.45 -72.47 42.16
CA ALA A 341 -3.38 -72.89 43.05
C ALA A 341 -3.92 -73.28 44.44
N ILE A 342 -4.86 -72.51 45.01
CA ILE A 342 -5.49 -72.81 46.31
C ILE A 342 -6.24 -74.16 46.27
N VAL A 343 -6.90 -74.46 45.16
CA VAL A 343 -7.62 -75.74 44.97
C VAL A 343 -6.64 -76.90 44.73
N GLN A 344 -5.53 -76.69 44.00
CA GLN A 344 -4.49 -77.71 43.78
C GLN A 344 -3.75 -78.09 45.06
N GLU A 345 -3.57 -77.15 45.99
CA GLU A 345 -2.97 -77.39 47.31
C GLU A 345 -3.93 -78.09 48.29
N GLY A 346 -5.15 -78.43 47.85
CA GLY A 346 -6.17 -79.12 48.66
C GLY A 346 -6.81 -78.26 49.74
N ARG A 347 -6.65 -76.92 49.67
CA ARG A 347 -7.18 -75.98 50.68
C ARG A 347 -8.63 -75.59 50.47
N ALA A 348 -9.23 -75.97 49.34
CA ALA A 348 -10.64 -75.74 49.01
C ALA A 348 -11.18 -76.84 48.10
N SER A 349 -12.44 -77.20 48.27
CA SER A 349 -13.10 -78.28 47.52
C SER A 349 -14.05 -77.77 46.43
N ASN A 350 -14.42 -76.48 46.47
CA ASN A 350 -15.34 -75.84 45.51
C ASN A 350 -14.95 -74.37 45.24
N VAL A 351 -15.51 -73.79 44.18
CA VAL A 351 -15.18 -72.42 43.72
C VAL A 351 -15.47 -71.35 44.79
N SER A 352 -16.60 -71.45 45.50
CA SER A 352 -16.97 -70.48 46.54
C SER A 352 -16.09 -70.57 47.80
N GLU A 353 -15.59 -71.76 48.13
CA GLU A 353 -14.65 -72.01 49.22
C GLU A 353 -13.23 -71.55 48.85
N ALA A 354 -12.82 -71.70 47.58
CA ALA A 354 -11.56 -71.15 47.08
C ALA A 354 -11.57 -69.60 47.14
N VAL A 355 -12.69 -68.98 46.78
CA VAL A 355 -12.89 -67.52 46.86
C VAL A 355 -12.86 -67.02 48.32
N SER A 356 -13.50 -67.73 49.25
CA SER A 356 -13.48 -67.34 50.67
C SER A 356 -12.10 -67.49 51.32
N VAL A 357 -11.36 -68.56 50.96
CA VAL A 357 -9.97 -68.76 51.39
C VAL A 357 -9.04 -67.69 50.83
N TYR A 358 -9.21 -67.32 49.56
CA TYR A 358 -8.45 -66.24 48.93
C TYR A 358 -8.71 -64.88 49.61
N GLN A 359 -9.98 -64.54 49.88
CA GLN A 359 -10.33 -63.31 50.59
C GLN A 359 -9.81 -63.30 52.03
N ALA A 360 -9.83 -64.45 52.73
CA ALA A 360 -9.29 -64.58 54.08
C ALA A 360 -7.76 -64.47 54.13
N GLN A 361 -7.04 -64.92 53.09
CA GLN A 361 -5.60 -64.72 52.95
C GLN A 361 -5.25 -63.26 52.68
N ARG A 362 -6.04 -62.58 51.83
CA ARG A 362 -5.85 -61.16 51.50
C ARG A 362 -6.24 -60.19 52.64
N GLN A 363 -7.06 -60.62 53.60
CA GLN A 363 -7.35 -59.85 54.83
C GLN A 363 -6.32 -60.08 55.95
N ARG A 364 -5.43 -61.08 55.81
CA ARG A 364 -4.39 -61.42 56.78
C ARG A 364 -2.99 -60.90 56.41
N GLY A 365 -2.80 -60.45 55.18
CA GLY A 365 -1.65 -59.66 54.73
C GLY A 365 -2.08 -58.22 54.51
#